data_AF-A0A3B8W9L3-F1
#
_entry.id   AF-A0A3B8W9L3-F1
#
_cell.length_a   1.000
_cell.length_b   1.000
_cell.length_c   1.000
_cell.angle_alpha   90.00
_cell.angle_beta   90.00
_cell.angle_gamma   90.00
#
_symmetry.space_group_name_H-M   'P 1'
#
loop_
_entity.id
_entity.type
_entity.pdbx_description
1 polymer ?
#
loop_
_entity_poly.entity_id
_entity_poly.type
_entity_poly.pdbx_seq_one_letter_code
_entity_poly.pdbx_strand_id
1 'polypeptide(L)'
;MLTRYIAIAAIALTLTGLGGCSVNPVTGEKQLSLISENQELALGAEQYTPTQQTQGGRFYIDPELSIYVRDVGQKLARVSDRPDLPYEFVVLNNSVPNAWALPGGKIAINRGLLVELEDEAQLASVLGHEIVHAAARHSVQRMQQSMLISAGVAGLGFALSDNEWAGLIMGGAALGAQLALAQYSQGDELESDAYGIRYMKEAGYDPQAAVELQQLFLKLSEGRQSGWLDGLFATHPPSAKRVQENQELVQNIGSGGYRGRDVYQRRIAKLKELQPAYDAHDEAMKLASEGKFEAALDQVNKAIKLEPREAMFFALRGRIYRG
;
A
#
# COMPACT_ATOMS: atom_id res chain seq x y z
N MET A 1 -29.95 -46.50 -2.67
CA MET A 1 -30.27 -45.09 -2.33
C MET A 1 -29.67 -44.67 -0.99
N LEU A 2 -29.73 -45.49 0.08
CA LEU A 2 -29.11 -45.18 1.39
C LEU A 2 -27.60 -44.88 1.35
N THR A 3 -26.83 -45.58 0.51
CA THR A 3 -25.37 -45.41 0.38
C THR A 3 -24.94 -44.05 -0.19
N ARG A 4 -25.81 -43.38 -0.96
CA ARG A 4 -25.54 -42.03 -1.48
C ARG A 4 -25.73 -40.95 -0.42
N TYR A 5 -26.70 -41.11 0.49
CA TYR A 5 -26.95 -40.15 1.56
C TYR A 5 -25.88 -40.22 2.67
N ILE A 6 -25.32 -41.41 2.93
CA ILE A 6 -24.21 -41.59 3.88
C ILE A 6 -22.92 -40.94 3.35
N ALA A 7 -22.66 -41.01 2.05
CA ALA A 7 -21.50 -40.33 1.43
C ALA A 7 -21.65 -38.80 1.46
N ILE A 8 -22.85 -38.26 1.23
CA ILE A 8 -23.12 -36.81 1.29
C ILE A 8 -23.02 -36.30 2.74
N ALA A 9 -23.50 -37.06 3.73
CA ALA A 9 -23.34 -36.73 5.13
C ALA A 9 -21.88 -36.80 5.60
N ALA A 10 -21.08 -37.75 5.10
CA ALA A 10 -19.66 -37.86 5.42
C ALA A 10 -18.82 -36.72 4.82
N ILE A 11 -19.18 -36.21 3.64
CA ILE A 11 -18.54 -35.03 3.01
C ILE A 11 -18.92 -33.74 3.75
N ALA A 12 -20.18 -33.59 4.17
CA ALA A 12 -20.61 -32.45 4.97
C ALA A 12 -19.97 -32.43 6.38
N LEU A 13 -19.67 -33.60 6.95
CA LEU A 13 -19.04 -33.73 8.27
C LEU A 13 -17.50 -33.67 8.24
N THR A 14 -16.87 -33.74 7.07
CA THR A 14 -15.40 -33.57 6.92
C THR A 14 -15.00 -32.15 6.54
N LEU A 15 -15.94 -31.32 6.07
CA LEU A 15 -15.74 -29.88 5.82
C LEU A 15 -15.77 -29.01 7.07
N THR A 16 -16.16 -29.54 8.23
CA THR A 16 -16.23 -28.79 9.50
C THR A 16 -14.94 -28.83 10.33
N GLY A 17 -13.87 -29.48 9.84
CA GLY A 17 -12.69 -29.82 10.66
C GLY A 17 -11.36 -29.11 10.36
N LEU A 18 -11.26 -28.28 9.32
CA LEU A 18 -9.96 -27.70 8.89
C LEU A 18 -9.90 -26.16 8.83
N GLY A 19 -10.92 -25.47 9.33
CA GLY A 19 -10.82 -24.04 9.60
C GLY A 19 -9.97 -23.81 10.85
N GLY A 20 -8.64 -23.82 10.71
CA GLY A 20 -7.78 -23.34 11.79
C GLY A 20 -8.17 -21.90 12.11
N CYS A 21 -8.58 -21.61 13.35
CA CYS A 21 -8.64 -20.23 13.80
C CYS A 21 -7.20 -19.75 13.97
N SER A 22 -6.81 -18.68 13.28
CA SER A 22 -5.59 -17.93 13.62
C SER A 22 -5.96 -16.69 14.45
N VAL A 23 -4.96 -15.96 14.89
CA VAL A 23 -5.13 -14.68 15.60
C VAL A 23 -4.58 -13.55 14.72
N ASN A 24 -5.24 -12.40 14.71
CA ASN A 24 -4.65 -11.15 14.23
C ASN A 24 -3.49 -10.82 15.18
N PRO A 25 -2.23 -10.77 14.70
CA PRO A 25 -1.07 -10.57 15.58
C PRO A 25 -1.04 -9.21 16.27
N VAL A 26 -1.75 -8.21 15.73
CA VAL A 26 -1.81 -6.84 16.27
C VAL A 26 -2.88 -6.73 17.35
N THR A 27 -4.11 -7.20 17.07
CA THR A 27 -5.24 -7.05 18.01
C THR A 27 -5.47 -8.25 18.93
N GLY A 28 -4.92 -9.42 18.58
CA GLY A 28 -5.20 -10.68 19.26
C GLY A 28 -6.56 -11.30 18.93
N GLU A 29 -7.35 -10.69 18.03
CA GLU A 29 -8.67 -11.20 17.67
C GLU A 29 -8.59 -12.51 16.86
N LYS A 30 -9.55 -13.42 17.07
CA LYS A 30 -9.62 -14.67 16.31
C LYS A 30 -10.09 -14.40 14.88
N GLN A 31 -9.36 -14.94 13.92
CA GLN A 31 -9.65 -14.82 12.49
C GLN A 31 -9.53 -16.17 11.80
N LEU A 32 -10.11 -16.26 10.61
CA LEU A 32 -9.97 -17.45 9.76
C LEU A 32 -8.50 -17.63 9.32
N SER A 33 -7.99 -18.86 9.28
CA SER A 33 -6.64 -19.18 8.82
C SER A 33 -6.66 -20.09 7.59
N LEU A 34 -6.95 -19.54 6.41
CA LEU A 34 -6.80 -20.27 5.14
C LEU A 34 -5.40 -20.10 4.55
N ILE A 35 -4.75 -18.96 4.79
CA ILE A 35 -3.40 -18.65 4.31
C ILE A 35 -2.44 -18.69 5.50
N SER A 36 -1.53 -19.66 5.47
CA SER A 36 -0.46 -19.78 6.48
C SER A 36 0.52 -18.61 6.39
N GLU A 37 1.28 -18.38 7.47
CA GLU A 37 2.33 -17.35 7.48
C GLU A 37 3.39 -17.59 6.40
N ASN A 38 3.82 -18.84 6.19
CA ASN A 38 4.77 -19.16 5.11
C ASN A 38 4.22 -18.82 3.72
N GLN A 39 2.93 -19.06 3.47
CA GLN A 39 2.29 -18.68 2.21
C GLN A 39 2.17 -17.15 2.09
N GLU A 40 1.84 -16.44 3.17
CA GLU A 40 1.83 -14.97 3.21
C GLU A 40 3.20 -14.38 2.86
N LEU A 41 4.28 -14.90 3.47
CA LEU A 41 5.64 -14.45 3.21
C LEU A 41 6.05 -14.73 1.76
N ALA A 42 5.76 -15.92 1.25
CA ALA A 42 6.03 -16.29 -0.15
C ALA A 42 5.29 -15.39 -1.13
N LEU A 43 3.99 -15.16 -0.88
CA LEU A 43 3.14 -14.30 -1.69
C LEU A 43 3.69 -12.87 -1.75
N GLY A 44 4.05 -12.30 -0.60
CA GLY A 44 4.68 -10.99 -0.51
C GLY A 44 5.95 -10.90 -1.33
N ALA A 45 6.87 -11.86 -1.14
CA ALA A 45 8.14 -11.89 -1.86
C ALA A 45 7.97 -12.03 -3.38
N GLU A 46 7.05 -12.89 -3.82
CA GLU A 46 6.77 -13.12 -5.24
C GLU A 46 6.16 -11.90 -5.93
N GLN A 47 5.21 -11.23 -5.26
CA GLN A 47 4.44 -10.15 -5.85
C GLN A 47 5.10 -8.78 -5.73
N TYR A 48 6.10 -8.60 -4.87
CA TYR A 48 6.66 -7.28 -4.59
C TYR A 48 7.30 -6.62 -5.82
N THR A 49 8.24 -7.30 -6.48
CA THR A 49 8.92 -6.73 -7.66
C THR A 49 7.97 -6.47 -8.83
N PRO A 50 7.09 -7.42 -9.23
CA PRO A 50 6.11 -7.16 -10.28
C PRO A 50 5.19 -5.97 -9.96
N THR A 51 4.71 -5.86 -8.72
CA THR A 51 3.83 -4.76 -8.29
C THR A 51 4.54 -3.42 -8.34
N GLN A 52 5.80 -3.36 -7.90
CA GLN A 52 6.63 -2.16 -8.03
C GLN A 52 6.66 -1.70 -9.50
N GLN A 53 6.85 -2.61 -10.45
CA GLN A 53 6.93 -2.26 -11.87
C GLN A 53 5.60 -1.75 -12.42
N THR A 54 4.48 -2.38 -12.06
CA THR A 54 3.15 -1.91 -12.50
C THR A 54 2.76 -0.58 -11.88
N GLN A 55 3.32 -0.24 -10.71
CA GLN A 55 3.06 0.99 -9.96
C GLN A 55 4.07 2.13 -10.25
N GLY A 56 4.88 2.01 -11.30
CA GLY A 56 5.80 3.07 -11.77
C GLY A 56 7.29 2.72 -11.69
N GLY A 57 7.64 1.58 -11.11
CA GLY A 57 9.03 1.15 -10.90
C GLY A 57 9.70 1.87 -9.72
N ARG A 58 10.89 1.42 -9.34
CA ARG A 58 11.65 2.06 -8.25
C ARG A 58 12.25 3.40 -8.69
N PHE A 59 12.26 4.35 -7.77
CA PHE A 59 12.89 5.65 -7.96
C PHE A 59 14.40 5.58 -7.71
N TYR A 60 15.19 5.48 -8.79
CA TYR A 60 16.64 5.27 -8.71
C TYR A 60 17.48 6.55 -8.78
N ILE A 61 16.88 7.70 -9.12
CA ILE A 61 17.60 8.97 -9.31
C ILE A 61 18.16 9.52 -8.00
N ASP A 62 17.50 9.21 -6.88
CA ASP A 62 17.95 9.57 -5.53
C ASP A 62 17.98 8.32 -4.61
N PRO A 63 19.09 7.58 -4.60
CA PRO A 63 19.23 6.43 -3.72
C PRO A 63 19.26 6.81 -2.22
N GLU A 64 19.69 8.04 -1.89
CA GLU A 64 19.73 8.52 -0.50
C GLU A 64 18.32 8.72 0.07
N LEU A 65 17.38 9.20 -0.76
CA LEU A 65 15.97 9.26 -0.37
C LEU A 65 15.40 7.87 -0.06
N SER A 66 15.72 6.87 -0.90
CA SER A 66 15.28 5.49 -0.67
C SER A 66 15.85 4.90 0.61
N ILE A 67 17.13 5.17 0.90
CA ILE A 67 17.79 4.77 2.16
C ILE A 67 17.09 5.44 3.35
N TYR A 68 16.83 6.74 3.25
CA TYR A 68 16.17 7.49 4.32
C TYR A 68 14.76 6.97 4.63
N VAL A 69 13.92 6.76 3.60
CA VAL A 69 12.57 6.19 3.78
C VAL A 69 12.64 4.81 4.41
N ARG A 70 13.58 3.97 3.96
CA ARG A 70 13.82 2.65 4.54
C ARG A 70 14.21 2.75 6.01
N ASP A 71 15.11 3.67 6.37
CA ASP A 71 15.59 3.79 7.75
C ASP A 71 14.47 4.27 8.69
N VAL A 72 13.60 5.19 8.24
CA VAL A 72 12.39 5.61 8.98
C VAL A 72 11.43 4.42 9.15
N GLY A 73 11.14 3.68 8.08
CA GLY A 73 10.27 2.50 8.11
C GLY A 73 10.80 1.39 9.01
N GLN A 74 12.09 1.08 8.92
CA GLN A 74 12.76 0.08 9.77
C GLN A 74 12.74 0.47 11.25
N LYS A 75 12.85 1.77 11.56
CA LYS A 75 12.73 2.26 12.94
C LYS A 75 11.34 1.96 13.54
N LEU A 76 10.27 2.12 12.75
CA LEU A 76 8.91 1.79 13.16
C LEU A 76 8.66 0.28 13.20
N ALA A 77 9.18 -0.46 12.23
CA ALA A 77 9.01 -1.92 12.15
C ALA A 77 9.58 -2.64 13.38
N ARG A 78 10.69 -2.16 13.94
CA ARG A 78 11.29 -2.74 15.17
C ARG A 78 10.42 -2.66 16.41
N VAL A 79 9.46 -1.74 16.44
CA VAL A 79 8.53 -1.54 17.55
C VAL A 79 7.12 -2.01 17.20
N SER A 80 6.93 -2.66 16.04
CA SER A 80 5.64 -3.21 15.64
C SER A 80 5.31 -4.50 16.39
N ASP A 81 4.06 -4.96 16.27
CA ASP A 81 3.63 -6.24 16.83
C ASP A 81 4.17 -7.47 16.07
N ARG A 82 4.86 -7.27 14.93
CA ARG A 82 5.55 -8.33 14.18
C ARG A 82 6.95 -7.87 13.73
N PRO A 83 7.88 -7.61 14.66
CA PRO A 83 9.18 -7.01 14.33
C PRO A 83 10.09 -7.94 13.52
N ASP A 84 9.81 -9.25 13.53
CA ASP A 84 10.58 -10.29 12.85
C ASP A 84 10.18 -10.49 11.36
N LEU A 85 9.17 -9.76 10.86
CA LEU A 85 8.85 -9.81 9.44
C LEU A 85 10.03 -9.27 8.61
N PRO A 86 10.26 -9.81 7.39
CA PRO A 86 11.32 -9.34 6.51
C PRO A 86 10.88 -8.04 5.81
N TYR A 87 10.72 -6.97 6.59
CA TYR A 87 10.24 -5.69 6.11
C TYR A 87 11.16 -5.11 5.03
N GLU A 88 10.54 -4.66 3.94
CA GLU A 88 11.21 -3.96 2.86
C GLU A 88 10.44 -2.69 2.53
N PHE A 89 11.18 -1.62 2.23
CA PHE A 89 10.63 -0.31 1.94
C PHE A 89 11.26 0.20 0.64
N VAL A 90 10.43 0.63 -0.31
CA VAL A 90 10.89 1.24 -1.56
C VAL A 90 10.15 2.53 -1.86
N VAL A 91 10.84 3.45 -2.52
CA VAL A 91 10.23 4.63 -3.14
C VAL A 91 9.94 4.31 -4.59
N LEU A 92 8.70 4.53 -5.02
CA LEU A 92 8.25 4.34 -6.39
C LEU A 92 8.31 5.63 -7.19
N ASN A 93 8.64 5.49 -8.47
CA ASN A 93 8.75 6.57 -9.44
C ASN A 93 7.39 6.98 -10.01
N ASN A 94 6.47 7.33 -9.12
CA ASN A 94 5.09 7.65 -9.45
C ASN A 94 4.68 8.99 -8.80
N SER A 95 4.15 9.90 -9.61
CA SER A 95 3.68 11.22 -9.18
C SER A 95 2.32 11.18 -8.48
N VAL A 96 1.53 10.13 -8.69
CA VAL A 96 0.24 9.98 -8.00
C VAL A 96 0.55 9.62 -6.54
N PRO A 97 0.14 10.42 -5.55
CA PRO A 97 0.34 10.08 -4.15
C PRO A 97 -0.33 8.76 -3.81
N ASN A 98 0.45 7.84 -3.24
CA ASN A 98 -0.05 6.60 -2.68
C ASN A 98 1.04 5.98 -1.79
N ALA A 99 0.61 5.09 -0.89
CA ALA A 99 1.45 4.11 -0.23
C ALA A 99 0.68 2.78 -0.20
N TRP A 100 1.38 1.67 -0.10
CA TRP A 100 0.73 0.37 0.03
C TRP A 100 1.64 -0.64 0.72
N ALA A 101 0.99 -1.59 1.38
CA ALA A 101 1.60 -2.79 1.93
C ALA A 101 1.09 -4.04 1.22
N LEU A 102 2.03 -4.93 0.90
CA LEU A 102 1.75 -6.32 0.56
C LEU A 102 2.07 -7.24 1.75
N PRO A 103 1.53 -8.47 1.75
CA PRO A 103 1.86 -9.52 2.71
C PRO A 103 3.36 -9.62 3.04
N GLY A 104 3.70 -9.98 4.29
CA GLY A 104 5.08 -10.20 4.70
C GLY A 104 5.96 -8.95 4.79
N GLY A 105 5.36 -7.77 4.99
CA GLY A 105 6.09 -6.53 5.28
C GLY A 105 6.67 -5.82 4.06
N LYS A 106 6.12 -6.05 2.86
CA LYS A 106 6.61 -5.39 1.64
C LYS A 106 5.86 -4.08 1.41
N ILE A 107 6.52 -2.97 1.68
CA ILE A 107 5.90 -1.64 1.71
C ILE A 107 6.50 -0.76 0.62
N ALA A 108 5.65 0.03 -0.03
CA ALA A 108 6.09 1.01 -1.01
C ALA A 108 5.38 2.35 -0.80
N ILE A 109 6.07 3.43 -1.15
CA ILE A 109 5.54 4.78 -1.12
C ILE A 109 5.88 5.50 -2.44
N ASN A 110 4.91 6.20 -3.00
CA ASN A 110 5.09 6.96 -4.23
C ASN A 110 5.82 8.28 -3.92
N ARG A 111 6.73 8.69 -4.81
CA ARG A 111 7.38 10.00 -4.69
C ARG A 111 6.38 11.17 -4.66
N GLY A 112 5.23 11.01 -5.32
CA GLY A 112 4.13 11.96 -5.27
C GLY A 112 3.59 12.20 -3.87
N LEU A 113 3.57 11.18 -2.99
CA LEU A 113 3.14 11.38 -1.62
C LEU A 113 4.22 12.08 -0.78
N LEU A 114 5.50 11.78 -1.03
CA LEU A 114 6.62 12.37 -0.29
C LEU A 114 6.71 13.90 -0.45
N VAL A 115 6.33 14.46 -1.59
CA VAL A 115 6.39 15.92 -1.78
C VAL A 115 5.29 16.68 -1.02
N GLU A 116 4.23 15.98 -0.59
CA GLU A 116 3.09 16.54 0.13
C GLU A 116 3.29 16.57 1.65
N LEU A 117 4.21 15.75 2.18
CA LEU A 117 4.45 15.70 3.61
C LEU A 117 5.31 16.89 4.06
N GLU A 118 5.03 17.39 5.25
CA GLU A 118 5.73 18.54 5.82
C GLU A 118 6.98 18.14 6.61
N ASP A 119 6.97 16.96 7.24
CA ASP A 119 8.05 16.50 8.11
C ASP A 119 8.18 14.97 8.21
N GLU A 120 9.20 14.51 8.93
CA GLU A 120 9.54 13.10 9.08
C GLU A 120 8.51 12.34 9.93
N ALA A 121 7.85 13.02 10.88
CA ALA A 121 6.79 12.40 11.68
C ALA A 121 5.53 12.12 10.83
N GLN A 122 5.21 12.97 9.84
CA GLN A 122 4.14 12.64 8.88
C GLN A 122 4.52 11.47 7.97
N LEU A 123 5.79 11.37 7.52
CA LEU A 123 6.28 10.16 6.84
C LEU A 123 6.16 8.93 7.75
N ALA A 124 6.53 9.06 9.02
CA ALA A 124 6.42 8.00 9.99
C ALA A 124 4.96 7.56 10.22
N SER A 125 4.00 8.49 10.15
CA SER A 125 2.57 8.16 10.19
C SER A 125 2.14 7.30 9.02
N VAL A 126 2.52 7.67 7.79
CA VAL A 126 2.19 6.87 6.58
C VAL A 126 2.82 5.48 6.66
N LEU A 127 4.11 5.40 7.00
CA LEU A 127 4.80 4.11 7.07
C LEU A 127 4.30 3.26 8.24
N GLY A 128 4.00 3.86 9.39
CA GLY A 128 3.43 3.19 10.55
C GLY A 128 2.07 2.57 10.24
N HIS A 129 1.22 3.30 9.52
CA HIS A 129 -0.07 2.82 9.00
C HIS A 129 0.09 1.59 8.10
N GLU A 130 0.98 1.66 7.10
CA GLU A 130 1.26 0.52 6.21
C GLU A 130 1.89 -0.69 6.93
N ILE A 131 2.72 -0.44 7.95
CA ILE A 131 3.28 -1.50 8.79
C ILE A 131 2.16 -2.25 9.52
N VAL A 132 1.12 -1.56 9.99
CA VAL A 132 -0.04 -2.22 10.62
C VAL A 132 -0.82 -3.04 9.60
N HIS A 133 -1.09 -2.52 8.39
CA HIS A 133 -1.76 -3.34 7.36
C HIS A 133 -1.04 -4.66 7.09
N ALA A 134 0.29 -4.65 7.03
CA ALA A 134 1.10 -5.85 6.90
C ALA A 134 1.07 -6.71 8.18
N ALA A 135 1.26 -6.09 9.35
CA ALA A 135 1.36 -6.81 10.62
C ALA A 135 0.04 -7.50 11.00
N ALA A 136 -1.08 -6.80 10.85
CA ALA A 136 -2.44 -7.28 11.06
C ALA A 136 -2.94 -8.24 9.98
N ARG A 137 -2.19 -8.38 8.88
CA ARG A 137 -2.52 -9.24 7.74
C ARG A 137 -3.80 -8.80 7.01
N HIS A 138 -4.13 -7.51 6.98
CA HIS A 138 -5.38 -7.00 6.40
C HIS A 138 -5.61 -7.45 4.94
N SER A 139 -4.57 -7.41 4.09
CA SER A 139 -4.68 -7.86 2.69
C SER A 139 -4.93 -9.38 2.60
N VAL A 140 -4.33 -10.17 3.49
CA VAL A 140 -4.55 -11.63 3.57
C VAL A 140 -5.98 -11.92 4.01
N GLN A 141 -6.48 -11.23 5.04
CA GLN A 141 -7.86 -11.40 5.50
C GLN A 141 -8.86 -11.11 4.36
N ARG A 142 -8.65 -10.04 3.60
CA ARG A 142 -9.46 -9.71 2.42
C ARG A 142 -9.38 -10.79 1.34
N MET A 143 -8.19 -11.30 1.04
CA MET A 143 -8.04 -12.42 0.09
C MET A 143 -8.84 -13.65 0.54
N GLN A 144 -8.75 -14.03 1.81
CA GLN A 144 -9.50 -15.16 2.36
C GLN A 144 -11.01 -14.95 2.25
N GLN A 145 -11.49 -13.73 2.52
CA GLN A 145 -12.89 -13.38 2.36
C GLN A 145 -13.35 -13.49 0.90
N SER A 146 -12.53 -13.02 -0.05
CA SER A 146 -12.81 -13.18 -1.49
C SER A 146 -12.84 -14.66 -1.89
N MET A 147 -11.91 -15.48 -1.39
CA MET A 147 -11.90 -16.93 -1.65
C MET A 147 -13.18 -17.60 -1.15
N LEU A 148 -13.64 -17.26 0.06
CA LEU A 148 -14.89 -17.80 0.60
C LEU A 148 -16.11 -17.40 -0.22
N ILE A 149 -16.20 -16.14 -0.63
CA ILE A 149 -17.30 -15.66 -1.49
C ILE A 149 -17.30 -16.44 -2.81
N SER A 150 -16.14 -16.57 -3.45
CA SER A 150 -16.00 -17.33 -4.70
C SER A 150 -16.37 -18.81 -4.51
N ALA A 151 -15.94 -19.44 -3.42
CA ALA A 151 -16.27 -20.82 -3.11
C ALA A 151 -17.77 -21.02 -2.82
N GLY A 152 -18.40 -20.07 -2.11
CA GLY A 152 -19.84 -20.08 -1.84
C GLY A 152 -20.67 -19.95 -3.11
N VAL A 153 -20.27 -19.06 -4.03
CA VAL A 153 -20.91 -18.90 -5.35
C VAL A 153 -20.75 -20.16 -6.19
N ALA A 154 -19.55 -20.76 -6.23
CA ALA A 154 -19.32 -22.04 -6.92
C ALA A 154 -20.14 -23.20 -6.33
N GLY A 155 -20.30 -23.23 -4.99
CA GLY A 155 -21.12 -24.19 -4.28
C GLY A 155 -22.63 -24.07 -4.59
N LEU A 156 -23.13 -22.86 -4.85
CA LEU A 156 -24.50 -22.62 -5.33
C LEU A 156 -24.70 -22.99 -6.81
N GLY A 157 -23.62 -23.16 -7.58
CA GLY A 157 -23.62 -23.51 -9.00
C GLY A 157 -23.46 -25.00 -9.33
N PHE A 158 -23.17 -25.87 -8.34
CA PHE A 158 -22.75 -27.27 -8.50
C PHE A 158 -21.46 -27.50 -9.32
N ALA A 159 -20.45 -28.07 -8.64
CA ALA A 159 -19.35 -28.90 -9.14
C ALA A 159 -18.39 -28.32 -10.20
N LEU A 160 -17.29 -27.71 -9.74
CA LEU A 160 -16.02 -27.59 -10.47
C LEU A 160 -14.90 -27.84 -9.43
N SER A 161 -14.37 -29.06 -9.35
CA SER A 161 -13.18 -29.61 -10.05
C SER A 161 -11.83 -29.13 -9.49
N ASP A 162 -10.88 -30.06 -9.49
CA ASP A 162 -9.57 -30.04 -8.83
C ASP A 162 -8.76 -28.73 -8.94
N ASN A 163 -8.15 -28.34 -7.81
CA ASN A 163 -6.93 -27.51 -7.72
C ASN A 163 -6.89 -26.12 -8.42
N GLU A 164 -8.01 -25.54 -8.84
CA GLU A 164 -8.03 -24.18 -9.43
C GLU A 164 -7.56 -23.07 -8.48
N TRP A 165 -7.66 -23.29 -7.16
CA TRP A 165 -7.22 -22.34 -6.13
C TRP A 165 -5.70 -22.13 -6.10
N ALA A 166 -4.91 -23.12 -6.54
CA ALA A 166 -3.46 -22.98 -6.65
C ALA A 166 -3.08 -21.96 -7.73
N GLY A 167 -3.84 -21.88 -8.83
CA GLY A 167 -3.63 -20.89 -9.90
C GLY A 167 -4.06 -19.47 -9.50
N LEU A 168 -5.04 -19.36 -8.59
CA LEU A 168 -5.50 -18.08 -8.03
C LEU A 168 -4.53 -17.50 -6.99
N ILE A 169 -3.83 -18.38 -6.25
CA ILE A 169 -2.74 -18.03 -5.33
C ILE A 169 -1.44 -17.72 -6.09
N MET A 170 -1.17 -18.44 -7.18
CA MET A 170 -0.05 -18.21 -8.11
C MET A 170 -0.36 -17.16 -9.19
N GLY A 171 -1.18 -16.15 -8.85
CA GLY A 171 -1.52 -15.09 -9.81
C GLY A 171 -0.26 -14.35 -10.25
N GLY A 172 -0.09 -14.13 -11.55
CA GLY A 172 1.00 -13.31 -12.08
C GLY A 172 0.96 -11.87 -11.55
N ALA A 173 1.79 -10.96 -12.10
CA ALA A 173 1.92 -9.55 -11.66
C ALA A 173 0.60 -8.80 -11.36
N ALA A 174 -0.51 -9.23 -11.97
CA ALA A 174 -1.86 -8.72 -11.72
C ALA A 174 -2.36 -8.90 -10.26
N LEU A 175 -1.95 -9.97 -9.56
CA LEU A 175 -2.41 -10.22 -8.19
C LEU A 175 -1.84 -9.17 -7.22
N GLY A 176 -0.53 -8.95 -7.26
CA GLY A 176 0.10 -7.91 -6.45
C GLY A 176 -0.44 -6.51 -6.74
N ALA A 177 -0.70 -6.19 -8.02
CA ALA A 177 -1.38 -4.94 -8.39
C ALA A 177 -2.81 -4.84 -7.82
N GLN A 178 -3.58 -5.93 -7.83
CA GLN A 178 -4.91 -5.97 -7.24
C GLN A 178 -4.87 -5.78 -5.72
N LEU A 179 -3.87 -6.35 -5.04
CA LEU A 179 -3.68 -6.20 -3.61
C LEU A 179 -3.25 -4.78 -3.23
N ALA A 180 -2.32 -4.18 -3.97
CA ALA A 180 -1.88 -2.80 -3.75
C ALA A 180 -2.97 -1.75 -4.01
N LEU A 181 -3.97 -2.10 -4.84
CA LEU A 181 -5.11 -1.23 -5.16
C LEU A 181 -6.39 -1.65 -4.41
N ALA A 182 -6.30 -2.62 -3.51
CA ALA A 182 -7.45 -3.06 -2.74
C ALA A 182 -7.84 -2.01 -1.71
N GLN A 183 -9.14 -1.67 -1.67
CA GLN A 183 -9.69 -0.82 -0.63
C GLN A 183 -9.70 -1.53 0.73
N TYR A 184 -9.29 -0.85 1.80
CA TYR A 184 -9.39 -1.40 3.15
C TYR A 184 -10.75 -1.11 3.79
N SER A 185 -11.16 -1.95 4.74
CA SER A 185 -12.39 -1.72 5.49
C SER A 185 -12.22 -0.52 6.44
N GLN A 186 -13.32 0.13 6.85
CA GLN A 186 -13.21 1.19 7.88
C GLN A 186 -12.60 0.65 9.19
N GLY A 187 -12.83 -0.62 9.53
CA GLY A 187 -12.21 -1.26 10.69
C GLY A 187 -10.69 -1.35 10.53
N ASP A 188 -10.23 -1.85 9.38
CA ASP A 188 -8.81 -2.00 9.05
C ASP A 188 -8.08 -0.64 9.12
N GLU A 189 -8.74 0.42 8.65
CA GLU A 189 -8.19 1.78 8.66
C GLU A 189 -8.11 2.35 10.08
N LEU A 190 -9.12 2.15 10.93
CA LEU A 190 -9.09 2.59 12.34
C LEU A 190 -8.07 1.81 13.16
N GLU A 191 -7.91 0.51 12.89
CA GLU A 191 -6.87 -0.33 13.48
C GLU A 191 -5.48 0.17 13.07
N SER A 192 -5.29 0.42 11.77
CA SER A 192 -4.00 0.89 11.23
C SER A 192 -3.62 2.28 11.73
N ASP A 193 -4.60 3.18 11.86
CA ASP A 193 -4.40 4.48 12.50
C ASP A 193 -3.98 4.32 13.97
N ALA A 194 -4.72 3.53 14.74
CA ALA A 194 -4.52 3.42 16.18
C ALA A 194 -3.17 2.78 16.54
N TYR A 195 -2.80 1.68 15.90
CA TYR A 195 -1.53 1.01 16.16
C TYR A 195 -0.36 1.73 15.47
N GLY A 196 -0.58 2.34 14.30
CA GLY A 196 0.44 3.17 13.64
C GLY A 196 0.86 4.36 14.51
N ILE A 197 -0.11 5.03 15.13
CA ILE A 197 0.14 6.11 16.11
C ILE A 197 0.90 5.60 17.34
N ARG A 198 0.61 4.38 17.83
CA ARG A 198 1.36 3.77 18.93
C ARG A 198 2.79 3.44 18.54
N TYR A 199 3.02 2.90 17.35
CA TYR A 199 4.36 2.64 16.81
C TYR A 199 5.15 3.93 16.64
N MET A 200 4.51 5.01 16.18
CA MET A 200 5.14 6.34 16.14
C MET A 200 5.60 6.78 17.53
N LYS A 201 4.74 6.67 18.54
CA LYS A 201 5.05 7.06 19.92
C LYS A 201 6.22 6.26 20.48
N GLU A 202 6.19 4.93 20.32
CA GLU A 202 7.25 4.03 20.79
C GLU A 202 8.58 4.28 20.06
N ALA A 203 8.53 4.61 18.77
CA ALA A 203 9.70 5.02 17.98
C ALA A 203 10.17 6.47 18.29
N GLY A 204 9.50 7.18 19.20
CA GLY A 204 9.86 8.55 19.62
C GLY A 204 9.47 9.65 18.64
N TYR A 205 8.60 9.38 17.67
CA TYR A 205 7.97 10.41 16.83
C TYR A 205 6.82 11.07 17.57
N ASP A 206 6.52 12.33 17.20
CA ASP A 206 5.34 13.01 17.72
C ASP A 206 4.06 12.46 17.06
N PRO A 207 3.16 11.80 17.81
CA PRO A 207 1.95 11.21 17.25
C PRO A 207 0.94 12.25 16.75
N GLN A 208 1.09 13.52 17.13
CA GLN A 208 0.25 14.62 16.62
C GLN A 208 0.34 14.77 15.09
N ALA A 209 1.46 14.34 14.48
CA ALA A 209 1.65 14.40 13.03
C ALA A 209 0.62 13.55 12.26
N ALA A 210 0.18 12.42 12.82
CA ALA A 210 -0.83 11.57 12.22
C ALA A 210 -2.21 12.25 12.19
N VAL A 211 -2.57 12.96 13.26
CA VAL A 211 -3.81 13.73 13.35
C VAL A 211 -3.83 14.85 12.32
N GLU A 212 -2.74 15.62 12.22
CA GLU A 212 -2.63 16.73 11.26
C GLU A 212 -2.70 16.25 9.82
N LEU A 213 -2.02 15.15 9.51
CA LEU A 213 -2.04 14.55 8.18
C LEU A 213 -3.45 14.05 7.83
N GLN A 214 -4.12 13.38 8.76
CA GLN A 214 -5.47 12.87 8.52
C GLN A 214 -6.52 13.98 8.38
N GLN A 215 -6.36 15.08 9.11
CA GLN A 215 -7.18 16.29 8.92
C GLN A 215 -6.96 16.91 7.54
N LEU A 216 -5.71 16.97 7.08
CA LEU A 216 -5.38 17.44 5.74
C LEU A 216 -6.05 16.57 4.67
N PHE A 217 -5.95 15.25 4.79
CA PHE A 217 -6.59 14.31 3.86
C PHE A 217 -8.12 14.44 3.84
N LEU A 218 -8.76 14.53 5.00
CA LEU A 218 -10.21 14.75 5.07
C LEU A 218 -10.60 16.04 4.36
N LYS A 219 -9.92 17.15 4.65
CA LYS A 219 -10.18 18.44 4.00
C LYS A 219 -10.00 18.38 2.48
N LEU A 220 -8.95 17.70 2.00
CA LEU A 220 -8.68 17.54 0.57
C LEU A 220 -9.70 16.62 -0.12
N SER A 221 -10.28 15.66 0.59
CA SER A 221 -11.32 14.80 0.05
C SER A 221 -12.67 15.50 -0.13
N GLU A 222 -12.98 16.50 0.72
CA GLU A 222 -14.22 17.28 0.64
C GLU A 222 -14.15 18.37 -0.44
N GLY A 223 -12.96 18.94 -0.68
CA GLY A 223 -12.73 19.84 -1.79
C GLY A 223 -12.67 19.06 -3.10
N ARG A 224 -13.43 19.44 -4.13
CA ARG A 224 -13.38 18.87 -5.49
C ARG A 224 -12.02 18.98 -6.21
N GLN A 225 -10.94 19.24 -5.48
CA GLN A 225 -9.55 19.11 -5.90
C GLN A 225 -9.05 17.65 -5.83
N SER A 226 -9.92 16.68 -5.54
CA SER A 226 -9.57 15.29 -5.21
C SER A 226 -8.84 14.51 -6.32
N GLY A 227 -8.95 14.93 -7.59
CA GLY A 227 -8.48 14.16 -8.75
C GLY A 227 -7.06 13.60 -8.66
N TRP A 228 -6.14 14.32 -8.01
CA TRP A 228 -4.75 13.89 -7.85
C TRP A 228 -4.52 12.96 -6.64
N LEU A 229 -5.36 13.02 -5.59
CA LEU A 229 -5.33 12.15 -4.40
C LEU A 229 -6.33 10.99 -4.47
N ASP A 230 -7.17 10.93 -5.50
CA ASP A 230 -8.21 9.91 -5.65
C ASP A 230 -7.65 8.48 -5.53
N GLY A 231 -6.42 8.24 -5.99
CA GLY A 231 -5.74 6.94 -5.85
C GLY A 231 -5.52 6.55 -4.38
N LEU A 232 -5.01 7.47 -3.55
CA LEU A 232 -4.82 7.27 -2.12
C LEU A 232 -6.16 7.09 -1.39
N PHE A 233 -7.17 7.89 -1.74
CA PHE A 233 -8.48 7.84 -1.06
C PHE A 233 -9.34 6.66 -1.51
N ALA A 234 -9.08 6.10 -2.69
CA ALA A 234 -9.70 4.87 -3.15
C ALA A 234 -9.25 3.65 -2.33
N THR A 235 -7.97 3.62 -1.91
CA THR A 235 -7.43 2.54 -1.07
C THR A 235 -7.63 2.80 0.42
N HIS A 236 -7.44 4.04 0.86
CA HIS A 236 -7.53 4.50 2.25
C HIS A 236 -8.53 5.66 2.41
N PRO A 237 -9.84 5.39 2.47
CA PRO A 237 -10.84 6.45 2.55
C PRO A 237 -10.66 7.30 3.82
N PRO A 238 -10.50 8.64 3.69
CA PRO A 238 -10.49 9.52 4.84
C PRO A 238 -11.89 9.62 5.44
N SER A 239 -11.98 9.87 6.75
CA SER A 239 -13.28 10.11 7.40
C SER A 239 -13.15 10.96 8.66
N ALA A 240 -14.21 11.69 9.00
CA ALA A 240 -14.29 12.43 10.25
C ALA A 240 -14.13 11.52 11.48
N LYS A 241 -14.62 10.28 11.39
CA LYS A 241 -14.46 9.27 12.46
C LYS A 241 -12.99 8.95 12.73
N ARG A 242 -12.19 8.70 11.68
CA ARG A 242 -10.74 8.46 11.81
C ARG A 242 -10.02 9.65 12.45
N VAL A 243 -10.34 10.88 12.03
CA VAL A 243 -9.78 12.10 12.64
C VAL A 243 -10.11 12.16 14.15
N GLN A 244 -11.36 11.91 14.51
CA GLN A 244 -11.82 11.94 15.90
C GLN A 244 -11.10 10.89 16.76
N GLU A 245 -11.06 9.63 16.32
CA GLU A 245 -10.40 8.56 17.08
C GLU A 245 -8.89 8.81 17.22
N ASN A 246 -8.24 9.36 16.20
CA ASN A 246 -6.82 9.73 16.27
C ASN A 246 -6.60 10.87 17.28
N GLN A 247 -7.48 11.87 17.33
CA GLN A 247 -7.42 12.95 18.31
C GLN A 247 -7.59 12.41 19.74
N GLU A 248 -8.59 11.56 19.97
CA GLU A 248 -8.84 10.94 21.27
C GLU A 248 -7.65 10.08 21.71
N LEU A 249 -7.09 9.28 20.80
CA LEU A 249 -5.90 8.47 21.09
C LEU A 249 -4.70 9.33 21.47
N VAL A 250 -4.38 10.37 20.69
CA VAL A 250 -3.25 11.26 20.96
C VAL A 250 -3.43 12.03 22.28
N GLN A 251 -4.65 12.45 22.61
CA GLN A 251 -4.95 13.04 23.92
C GLN A 251 -4.65 12.07 25.07
N ASN A 252 -4.92 10.78 24.89
CA ASN A 252 -4.70 9.76 25.91
C ASN A 252 -3.23 9.34 26.06
N ILE A 253 -2.48 9.19 24.95
CA ILE A 253 -1.07 8.72 24.97
C ILE A 253 -0.05 9.86 25.05
N GLY A 254 -0.52 11.11 24.93
CA GLY A 254 0.28 12.32 24.96
C GLY A 254 0.96 12.64 23.63
N SER A 255 0.86 13.91 23.22
CA SER A 255 1.61 14.48 22.09
C SER A 255 3.07 14.79 22.44
N GLY A 256 3.82 15.25 21.44
CA GLY A 256 5.23 15.59 21.58
C GLY A 256 6.15 14.42 21.24
N GLY A 257 7.34 14.76 20.75
CA GLY A 257 8.31 13.83 20.20
C GLY A 257 9.10 14.48 19.07
N TYR A 258 9.81 13.68 18.31
CA TYR A 258 10.57 14.15 17.15
C TYR A 258 9.64 14.40 15.95
N ARG A 259 9.66 15.63 15.40
CA ARG A 259 8.96 16.02 14.16
C ARG A 259 9.84 15.88 12.92
N GLY A 260 11.11 16.28 13.02
CA GLY A 260 12.09 16.12 11.94
C GLY A 260 11.90 17.00 10.70
N ARG A 261 11.22 18.16 10.80
CA ARG A 261 10.93 19.04 9.65
C ARG A 261 12.17 19.39 8.82
N ASP A 262 13.21 19.93 9.44
CA ASP A 262 14.41 20.36 8.72
C ASP A 262 15.18 19.19 8.08
N VAL A 263 15.22 18.04 8.76
CA VAL A 263 15.85 16.82 8.24
C VAL A 263 15.08 16.34 7.02
N TYR A 264 13.76 16.22 7.16
CA TYR A 264 12.87 15.81 6.09
C TYR A 264 13.00 16.70 4.85
N GLN A 265 12.90 18.02 5.02
CA GLN A 265 12.99 18.96 3.91
C GLN A 265 14.35 18.89 3.19
N ARG A 266 15.45 18.65 3.92
CA ARG A 266 16.76 18.40 3.28
C ARG A 266 16.79 17.07 2.51
N ARG A 267 16.21 16.01 3.08
CA ARG A 267 16.19 14.67 2.47
C ARG A 267 15.35 14.61 1.19
N ILE A 268 14.28 15.41 1.08
CA ILE A 268 13.46 15.49 -0.13
C ILE A 268 13.84 16.64 -1.07
N ALA A 269 14.89 17.42 -0.76
CA ALA A 269 15.26 18.59 -1.55
C ALA A 269 15.58 18.24 -3.00
N LYS A 270 16.29 17.11 -3.23
CA LYS A 270 16.58 16.60 -4.57
C LYS A 270 15.31 16.21 -5.31
N LEU A 271 14.38 15.53 -4.64
CA LEU A 271 13.08 15.19 -5.23
C LEU A 271 12.32 16.44 -5.67
N LYS A 272 12.29 17.50 -4.84
CA LYS A 272 11.69 18.80 -5.19
C LYS A 272 12.41 19.50 -6.35
N GLU A 273 13.73 19.43 -6.41
CA GLU A 273 14.53 19.96 -7.53
C GLU A 273 14.18 19.28 -8.86
N LEU A 274 13.88 17.97 -8.82
CA LEU A 274 13.53 17.17 -9.99
C LEU A 274 12.08 17.34 -10.44
N GLN A 275 11.21 17.96 -9.63
CA GLN A 275 9.78 18.07 -9.89
C GLN A 275 9.46 18.61 -11.30
N PRO A 276 10.12 19.67 -11.82
CA PRO A 276 9.82 20.18 -13.16
C PRO A 276 10.07 19.17 -14.30
N ALA A 277 10.99 18.22 -14.10
CA ALA A 277 11.26 17.16 -15.06
C ALA A 277 10.13 16.12 -15.07
N TYR A 278 9.65 15.73 -13.87
CA TYR A 278 8.55 14.81 -13.72
C TYR A 278 7.20 15.42 -14.14
N ASP A 279 6.96 16.70 -13.86
CA ASP A 279 5.76 17.41 -14.33
C ASP A 279 5.69 17.41 -15.88
N ALA A 280 6.83 17.66 -16.53
CA ALA A 280 6.92 17.59 -17.99
C ALA A 280 6.68 16.16 -18.51
N HIS A 281 7.19 15.13 -17.81
CA HIS A 281 6.91 13.73 -18.16
C HIS A 281 5.42 13.38 -18.00
N ASP A 282 4.78 13.81 -16.94
CA ASP A 282 3.37 13.51 -16.67
C ASP A 282 2.45 14.21 -17.68
N GLU A 283 2.75 15.46 -18.02
CA GLU A 283 2.06 16.17 -19.10
C GLU A 283 2.29 15.46 -20.45
N ALA A 284 3.50 14.95 -20.72
CA ALA A 284 3.76 14.15 -21.92
C ALA A 284 2.90 12.87 -21.96
N MET A 285 2.75 12.16 -20.83
CA MET A 285 1.89 10.98 -20.76
C MET A 285 0.42 11.33 -21.02
N LYS A 286 -0.06 12.41 -20.41
CA LYS A 286 -1.42 12.91 -20.60
C LYS A 286 -1.67 13.26 -22.07
N LEU A 287 -0.82 14.09 -22.68
CA LEU A 287 -0.93 14.47 -24.09
C LEU A 287 -0.90 13.27 -25.02
N ALA A 288 -0.02 12.29 -24.77
CA ALA A 288 0.03 11.06 -25.54
C ALA A 288 -1.26 10.23 -25.43
N SER A 289 -1.87 10.16 -24.24
CA SER A 289 -3.16 9.49 -24.02
C SER A 289 -4.33 10.17 -24.76
N GLU A 290 -4.22 11.47 -25.02
CA GLU A 290 -5.17 12.27 -25.79
C GLU A 290 -4.87 12.25 -27.31
N GLY A 291 -3.86 11.50 -27.77
CA GLY A 291 -3.43 11.42 -29.17
C GLY A 291 -2.64 12.64 -29.67
N LYS A 292 -2.19 13.54 -28.77
CA LYS A 292 -1.44 14.76 -29.09
C LYS A 292 0.07 14.48 -29.12
N PHE A 293 0.52 13.64 -30.05
CA PHE A 293 1.88 13.09 -30.03
C PHE A 293 3.01 14.12 -30.18
N GLU A 294 2.88 15.12 -31.05
CA GLU A 294 3.91 16.18 -31.21
C GLU A 294 4.12 16.97 -29.91
N ALA A 295 3.02 17.41 -29.27
CA ALA A 295 3.09 18.11 -27.99
C ALA A 295 3.63 17.19 -26.87
N ALA A 296 3.30 15.90 -26.90
CA ALA A 296 3.86 14.92 -25.98
C ALA A 296 5.38 14.74 -26.18
N LEU A 297 5.85 14.74 -27.43
CA LEU A 297 7.28 14.69 -27.76
C LEU A 297 8.03 15.93 -27.23
N ASP A 298 7.45 17.12 -27.36
CA ASP A 298 8.04 18.35 -26.80
C ASP A 298 8.19 18.26 -25.28
N GLN A 299 7.15 17.80 -24.58
CA GLN A 299 7.18 17.68 -23.12
C GLN A 299 8.15 16.60 -22.63
N VAL A 300 8.19 15.41 -23.27
CA VAL A 300 9.14 14.36 -22.86
C VAL A 300 10.59 14.77 -23.18
N ASN A 301 10.84 15.51 -24.27
CA ASN A 301 12.17 16.05 -24.57
C ASN A 301 12.60 17.12 -23.56
N LYS A 302 11.64 17.95 -23.09
CA LYS A 302 11.88 18.86 -21.96
C LYS A 302 12.23 18.10 -20.68
N ALA A 303 11.51 17.02 -20.35
CA ALA A 303 11.81 16.17 -19.20
C ALA A 303 13.24 15.59 -19.28
N ILE A 304 13.63 15.01 -20.43
CA ILE A 304 14.97 14.48 -20.69
C ILE A 304 16.06 15.56 -20.55
N LYS A 305 15.79 16.78 -21.02
CA LYS A 305 16.73 17.90 -20.88
C LYS A 305 16.94 18.29 -19.42
N LEU A 306 15.89 18.23 -18.61
CA LEU A 306 15.92 18.57 -17.19
C LEU A 306 16.59 17.48 -16.35
N GLU A 307 16.34 16.20 -16.64
CA GLU A 307 17.01 15.07 -16.00
C GLU A 307 17.31 13.95 -17.02
N PRO A 308 18.53 13.92 -17.59
CA PRO A 308 18.90 12.97 -18.64
C PRO A 308 19.25 11.57 -18.11
N ARG A 309 19.31 11.36 -16.79
CA ARG A 309 19.60 10.04 -16.20
C ARG A 309 18.35 9.20 -15.96
N GLU A 310 17.17 9.78 -16.14
CA GLU A 310 15.89 9.11 -15.92
C GLU A 310 15.46 8.26 -17.13
N ALA A 311 15.63 6.95 -17.00
CA ALA A 311 15.34 5.97 -18.04
C ALA A 311 13.86 5.96 -18.46
N MET A 312 12.93 6.24 -17.54
CA MET A 312 11.50 6.22 -17.86
C MET A 312 11.14 7.28 -18.92
N PHE A 313 11.86 8.41 -18.94
CA PHE A 313 11.61 9.49 -19.90
C PHE A 313 11.95 9.05 -21.33
N PHE A 314 13.06 8.33 -21.51
CA PHE A 314 13.42 7.76 -22.80
C PHE A 314 12.46 6.64 -23.22
N ALA A 315 12.00 5.81 -22.27
CA ALA A 315 11.01 4.78 -22.54
C ALA A 315 9.66 5.36 -22.99
N LEU A 316 9.19 6.46 -22.39
CA LEU A 316 8.00 7.17 -22.85
C LEU A 316 8.20 7.74 -24.26
N ARG A 317 9.34 8.40 -24.52
CA ARG A 317 9.66 8.94 -25.86
C ARG A 317 9.61 7.85 -26.94
N GLY A 318 10.21 6.68 -26.67
CA GLY A 318 10.15 5.53 -27.57
C GLY A 318 8.72 5.02 -27.81
N ARG A 319 7.87 5.01 -26.78
CA ARG A 319 6.45 4.64 -26.90
C ARG A 319 5.67 5.63 -27.76
N ILE A 320 5.92 6.93 -27.61
CA ILE A 320 5.24 7.97 -28.40
C ILE A 320 5.57 7.81 -29.89
N TYR A 321 6.83 7.52 -30.26
CA TYR A 321 7.19 7.28 -31.67
C TYR A 321 6.54 6.04 -32.31
N ARG A 322 6.01 5.11 -31.51
CA ARG A 322 5.34 3.90 -32.02
C ARG A 322 3.85 4.13 -32.31
N GLY A 323 3.23 5.11 -31.67
CA GLY A 323 1.81 5.46 -31.81
C GLY A 323 1.57 6.42 -32.95
#